data_AF-A0A349FG22-F1
#
_entry.id   AF-A0A349FG22-F1
#
_cell.length_a   1.000
_cell.length_b   1.000
_cell.length_c   1.000
_cell.angle_alpha   90.00
_cell.angle_beta   90.00
_cell.angle_gamma   90.00
#
_symmetry.space_group_name_H-M   'P 1'
#
loop_
_entity.id
_entity.type
_entity.pdbx_description
1 polymer ?
#
loop_
_entity_poly.entity_id
_entity_poly.type
_entity_poly.pdbx_seq_one_letter_code
_entity_poly.pdbx_strand_id
1 'polypeptide(L)'
;IGSGAAFIMAGNQGHRHDWASTFPFFYQNNPSFEGAKDAFKRAGNTVIGHDVWIGSEAMIMAGVTVGDGAVIASRAVVTKNVAPYSIVGSNPAKHIRFRFDPEQIEKLITMQWWYWSDEQIKQAMPHLCSNDIESLYQFWRQYIQS
;
A
#
# COMPACT_ATOMS: atom_id res chain seq x y z
N ILE A 1 -1.93 10.54 4.71
CA ILE A 1 -1.16 9.59 5.55
C ILE A 1 -1.22 10.07 6.99
N GLY A 2 -1.63 9.23 7.94
CA GLY A 2 -1.79 9.58 9.35
C GLY A 2 -0.46 9.73 10.10
N SER A 3 -0.51 10.39 11.27
CA SER A 3 0.68 10.63 12.10
C SER A 3 1.38 9.33 12.52
N GLY A 4 2.71 9.35 12.53
CA GLY A 4 3.52 8.20 12.98
C GLY A 4 3.40 6.93 12.12
N ALA A 5 2.80 7.00 10.93
CA ALA A 5 2.85 5.89 9.99
C ALA A 5 4.31 5.57 9.62
N ALA A 6 4.65 4.29 9.56
CA ALA A 6 6.01 3.81 9.33
C ALA A 6 6.08 2.87 8.12
N PHE A 7 7.12 3.03 7.32
CA PHE A 7 7.43 2.16 6.18
C PHE A 7 8.76 1.47 6.48
N ILE A 8 8.70 0.18 6.75
CA ILE A 8 9.90 -0.60 7.00
C ILE A 8 10.59 -0.85 5.67
N MET A 9 11.84 -0.40 5.58
CA MET A 9 12.67 -0.55 4.39
C MET A 9 13.79 -1.57 4.67
N ALA A 10 14.86 -1.54 3.87
CA ALA A 10 16.07 -2.35 4.07
C ALA A 10 15.84 -3.87 4.14
N GLY A 11 14.74 -4.38 3.58
CA GLY A 11 14.47 -5.81 3.46
C GLY A 11 14.59 -6.54 4.80
N ASN A 12 15.47 -7.53 4.88
CA ASN A 12 15.73 -8.28 6.11
C ASN A 12 16.77 -7.63 7.04
N GLN A 13 17.30 -6.45 6.71
CA GLN A 13 18.31 -5.72 7.50
C GLN A 13 19.59 -6.53 7.80
N GLY A 14 19.92 -7.50 6.94
CA GLY A 14 21.08 -8.37 7.15
C GLY A 14 20.82 -9.56 8.11
N HIS A 15 19.57 -9.82 8.48
CA HIS A 15 19.21 -10.93 9.37
C HIS A 15 18.57 -12.09 8.59
N ARG A 16 19.13 -13.29 8.68
CA ARG A 16 18.61 -14.51 8.04
C ARG A 16 18.05 -15.46 9.10
N HIS A 17 16.73 -15.60 9.16
CA HIS A 17 16.05 -16.50 10.10
C HIS A 17 16.14 -17.98 9.69
N ASP A 18 16.59 -18.25 8.47
CA ASP A 18 16.90 -19.57 7.92
C ASP A 18 18.38 -19.97 8.07
N TRP A 19 19.21 -19.13 8.71
CA TRP A 19 20.58 -19.46 9.10
C TRP A 19 20.64 -19.85 10.59
N ALA A 20 21.73 -20.49 11.00
CA ALA A 20 21.92 -20.91 12.39
C ALA A 20 21.91 -19.75 13.41
N SER A 21 22.23 -18.53 12.97
CA SER A 21 22.14 -17.31 13.77
C SER A 21 21.53 -16.19 12.93
N THR A 22 20.71 -15.35 13.56
CA THR A 22 20.19 -14.12 12.96
C THR A 22 21.12 -12.93 13.16
N PHE A 23 22.20 -13.06 13.93
CA PHE A 23 23.11 -11.95 14.18
C PHE A 23 23.86 -11.56 12.89
N PRO A 24 23.87 -10.27 12.50
CA PRO A 24 24.37 -9.82 11.20
C PRO A 24 25.89 -9.63 11.25
N PHE A 25 26.65 -10.72 11.47
CA PHE A 25 28.11 -10.69 11.69
C PHE A 25 28.87 -9.88 10.62
N PHE A 26 28.45 -9.99 9.35
CA PHE A 26 29.06 -9.27 8.23
C PHE A 26 29.07 -7.74 8.39
N TYR A 27 28.11 -7.19 9.13
CA TYR A 27 27.94 -5.75 9.33
C TYR A 27 28.61 -5.23 10.59
N GLN A 28 29.27 -6.10 11.37
CA GLN A 28 29.93 -5.72 12.61
C GLN A 28 31.44 -5.64 12.41
N ASN A 29 32.04 -4.53 12.82
CA ASN A 29 33.49 -4.34 12.74
C ASN A 29 34.18 -5.07 13.90
N ASN A 30 34.35 -6.39 13.77
CA ASN A 30 35.03 -7.23 14.75
C ASN A 30 35.90 -8.29 14.04
N PRO A 31 37.22 -8.36 14.31
CA PRO A 31 38.11 -9.35 13.71
C PRO A 31 37.68 -10.80 13.91
N SER A 32 36.98 -11.10 15.02
CA SER A 32 36.48 -12.45 15.31
C SER A 32 35.42 -12.92 14.33
N PHE A 33 34.86 -12.00 13.52
CA PHE A 33 33.82 -12.28 12.53
C PHE A 33 34.36 -12.28 11.10
N GLU A 34 35.68 -12.28 10.91
CA GLU A 34 36.30 -12.44 9.60
C GLU A 34 35.77 -13.72 8.92
N GLY A 35 35.37 -13.60 7.65
CA GLY A 35 34.71 -14.68 6.89
C GLY A 35 33.19 -14.76 7.04
N ALA A 36 32.57 -13.86 7.83
CA ALA A 36 31.12 -13.71 7.82
C ALA A 36 30.61 -13.42 6.41
N LYS A 37 29.44 -13.99 6.06
CA LYS A 37 28.81 -13.80 4.75
C LYS A 37 27.75 -12.71 4.84
N ASP A 38 27.65 -11.89 3.81
CA ASP A 38 26.55 -10.93 3.69
C ASP A 38 25.21 -11.67 3.65
N ALA A 39 24.38 -11.35 4.64
CA ALA A 39 23.08 -11.95 4.87
C ALA A 39 21.93 -11.10 4.30
N PHE A 40 22.22 -9.91 3.75
CA PHE A 40 21.19 -9.00 3.27
C PHE A 40 20.43 -9.55 2.06
N LYS A 41 19.11 -9.40 2.13
CA LYS A 41 18.17 -9.69 1.05
C LYS A 41 17.19 -8.53 0.92
N ARG A 42 17.06 -8.02 -0.31
CA ARG A 42 16.02 -7.05 -0.68
C ARG A 42 14.64 -7.73 -0.60
N ALA A 43 13.63 -6.98 -0.15
CA ALA A 43 12.24 -7.43 -0.16
C ALA A 43 11.47 -6.98 -1.44
N GLY A 44 12.11 -6.21 -2.31
CA GLY A 44 11.44 -5.49 -3.41
C GLY A 44 11.01 -4.08 -3.00
N ASN A 45 10.37 -3.37 -3.93
CA ASN A 45 9.84 -2.03 -3.66
C ASN A 45 8.57 -2.11 -2.81
N THR A 46 8.47 -1.23 -1.83
CA THR A 46 7.17 -0.94 -1.20
C THR A 46 6.43 0.03 -2.11
N VAL A 47 5.23 -0.32 -2.55
CA VAL A 47 4.44 0.46 -3.51
C VAL A 47 3.10 0.80 -2.89
N ILE A 48 2.77 2.09 -2.83
CA ILE A 48 1.47 2.59 -2.37
C ILE A 48 0.74 3.16 -3.59
N GLY A 49 -0.46 2.66 -3.86
CA GLY A 49 -1.32 3.14 -4.93
C GLY A 49 -1.91 4.53 -4.65
N HIS A 50 -2.76 4.97 -5.58
CA HIS A 50 -3.50 6.23 -5.49
C HIS A 50 -4.70 6.10 -4.55
N ASP A 51 -5.18 7.22 -4.00
CA ASP A 51 -6.34 7.26 -3.09
C ASP A 51 -6.23 6.32 -1.85
N VAL A 52 -5.00 5.99 -1.41
CA VAL A 52 -4.81 5.14 -0.23
C VAL A 52 -4.91 5.96 1.04
N TRP A 53 -5.84 5.59 1.92
CA TRP A 53 -5.92 6.15 3.27
C TRP A 53 -5.14 5.29 4.27
N ILE A 54 -4.02 5.83 4.77
CA ILE A 54 -3.20 5.18 5.81
C ILE A 54 -3.49 5.82 7.17
N GLY A 55 -3.98 5.03 8.12
CA GLY A 55 -4.27 5.42 9.49
C GLY A 55 -3.03 5.71 10.33
N SER A 56 -3.23 6.36 11.47
CA SER A 56 -2.15 6.74 12.39
C SER A 56 -1.41 5.51 12.92
N GLU A 57 -0.09 5.60 13.03
CA GLU A 57 0.78 4.55 13.57
C GLU A 57 0.66 3.19 12.84
N ALA A 58 0.14 3.17 11.61
CA ALA A 58 0.18 1.98 10.78
C ALA A 58 1.62 1.68 10.33
N MET A 59 2.00 0.41 10.28
CA MET A 59 3.31 -0.05 9.85
C MET A 59 3.18 -0.90 8.59
N ILE A 60 3.85 -0.49 7.51
CA ILE A 60 3.91 -1.22 6.25
C ILE A 60 5.26 -1.95 6.16
N MET A 61 5.22 -3.28 6.06
CA MET A 61 6.44 -4.09 5.96
C MET A 61 7.11 -3.95 4.59
N ALA A 62 8.42 -4.22 4.56
CA ALA A 62 9.23 -4.09 3.34
C ALA A 62 8.69 -4.95 2.19
N GLY A 63 8.60 -4.38 0.99
CA GLY A 63 8.19 -5.09 -0.23
C GLY A 63 6.67 -5.27 -0.39
N VAL A 64 5.86 -4.66 0.48
CA VAL A 64 4.40 -4.71 0.38
C VAL A 64 3.89 -3.76 -0.71
N THR A 65 2.98 -4.24 -1.54
CA THR A 65 2.16 -3.43 -2.45
C THR A 65 0.78 -3.19 -1.85
N VAL A 66 0.36 -1.93 -1.75
CA VAL A 66 -0.98 -1.51 -1.35
C VAL A 66 -1.71 -0.95 -2.57
N GLY A 67 -2.79 -1.60 -3.00
CA GLY A 67 -3.56 -1.22 -4.18
C GLY A 67 -4.36 0.07 -4.01
N ASP A 68 -4.77 0.64 -5.14
CA ASP A 68 -5.48 1.93 -5.19
C ASP A 68 -6.77 1.91 -4.36
N GLY A 69 -7.08 3.04 -3.71
CA GLY A 69 -8.28 3.20 -2.91
C GLY A 69 -8.32 2.36 -1.61
N ALA A 70 -7.26 1.63 -1.27
CA ALA A 70 -7.23 0.83 -0.04
C ALA A 70 -7.26 1.70 1.23
N VAL A 71 -7.77 1.13 2.32
CA VAL A 71 -7.79 1.76 3.65
C VAL A 71 -7.03 0.89 4.63
N ILE A 72 -5.98 1.47 5.23
CA ILE A 72 -5.18 0.84 6.27
C ILE A 72 -5.61 1.44 7.61
N ALA A 73 -6.24 0.64 8.48
CA ALA A 73 -6.66 1.10 9.80
C ALA A 73 -5.46 1.56 10.66
N SER A 74 -5.71 2.46 11.60
CA SER A 74 -4.69 2.90 12.56
C SER A 74 -4.10 1.70 13.31
N ARG A 75 -2.79 1.75 13.58
CA ARG A 75 -2.00 0.68 14.22
C ARG A 75 -2.01 -0.68 13.51
N ALA A 76 -2.42 -0.74 12.25
CA ALA A 76 -2.32 -1.97 11.47
C ALA A 76 -0.85 -2.32 11.15
N VAL A 77 -0.49 -3.60 11.21
CA VAL A 77 0.82 -4.09 10.75
C VAL A 77 0.64 -4.87 9.45
N VAL A 78 0.90 -4.21 8.32
CA VAL A 78 0.65 -4.75 6.99
C VAL A 78 1.82 -5.61 6.55
N THR A 79 1.64 -6.93 6.59
CA THR A 79 2.68 -7.93 6.28
C THR A 79 2.52 -8.59 4.91
N LYS A 80 1.46 -8.26 4.16
CA LYS A 80 1.12 -8.85 2.85
C LYS A 80 0.51 -7.78 1.95
N ASN A 81 0.53 -8.01 0.64
CA ASN A 81 -0.09 -7.13 -0.33
C ASN A 81 -1.58 -6.92 -0.03
N VAL A 82 -2.04 -5.69 -0.26
CA VAL A 82 -3.43 -5.27 -0.02
C VAL A 82 -4.08 -5.01 -1.37
N ALA A 83 -5.22 -5.66 -1.64
CA ALA A 83 -5.96 -5.48 -2.88
C ALA A 83 -6.53 -4.04 -2.99
N PRO A 84 -6.73 -3.52 -4.22
CA PRO A 84 -7.42 -2.25 -4.42
C PRO A 84 -8.75 -2.20 -3.68
N TYR A 85 -9.09 -1.04 -3.11
CA TYR A 85 -10.33 -0.78 -2.37
C TYR A 85 -10.58 -1.70 -1.16
N SER A 86 -9.59 -2.49 -0.73
CA SER A 86 -9.69 -3.31 0.48
C SER A 86 -9.50 -2.44 1.73
N ILE A 87 -10.29 -2.73 2.76
CA ILE A 87 -10.10 -2.20 4.11
C ILE A 87 -9.42 -3.29 4.94
N VAL A 88 -8.26 -2.98 5.52
CA VAL A 88 -7.49 -3.89 6.36
C VAL A 88 -7.17 -3.27 7.71
N GLY A 89 -7.04 -4.10 8.74
CA GLY A 89 -6.66 -3.68 10.09
C GLY A 89 -6.17 -4.85 10.94
N SER A 90 -5.77 -4.59 12.19
CA SER A 90 -5.14 -5.54 13.12
C SER A 90 -3.62 -5.74 12.94
N ASN A 91 -3.03 -6.58 13.78
CA ASN A 91 -1.62 -6.97 13.77
C ASN A 91 -1.50 -8.50 13.93
N PRO A 92 -1.13 -9.26 12.88
CA PRO A 92 -0.94 -8.81 11.51
C PRO A 92 -2.24 -8.31 10.88
N ALA A 93 -2.14 -7.40 9.90
CA ALA A 93 -3.29 -6.84 9.21
C ALA A 93 -4.06 -7.94 8.46
N LYS A 94 -5.38 -7.95 8.64
CA LYS A 94 -6.32 -8.87 7.99
C LYS A 94 -7.33 -8.08 7.17
N HIS A 95 -7.84 -8.70 6.11
CA HIS A 95 -8.97 -8.17 5.37
C HIS A 95 -10.19 -8.05 6.29
N ILE A 96 -10.84 -6.88 6.26
CA ILE A 96 -12.08 -6.61 6.98
C ILE A 96 -13.25 -6.70 5.99
N ARG A 97 -13.18 -5.90 4.92
CA ARG A 97 -14.14 -5.88 3.81
C ARG A 97 -13.58 -5.05 2.65
N PHE A 98 -14.25 -5.06 1.51
CA PHE A 98 -14.04 -4.05 0.46
C PHE A 98 -14.84 -2.77 0.75
N ARG A 99 -14.39 -1.64 0.19
CA ARG A 99 -15.13 -0.35 0.22
C ARG A 99 -16.44 -0.45 -0.58
N PHE A 100 -16.40 -1.14 -1.71
CA PHE A 100 -17.46 -1.22 -2.72
C PHE A 100 -17.62 -2.66 -3.23
N ASP A 101 -18.66 -2.94 -4.01
CA ASP A 101 -18.81 -4.23 -4.67
C ASP A 101 -17.80 -4.39 -5.84
N PRO A 102 -17.59 -5.63 -6.35
CA PRO A 102 -16.60 -5.88 -7.40
C PRO A 102 -16.82 -5.09 -8.70
N GLU A 103 -18.07 -4.86 -9.11
CA GLU A 103 -18.39 -4.13 -10.34
C GLU A 103 -18.04 -2.66 -10.20
N GLN A 104 -18.37 -2.07 -9.05
CA GLN A 104 -17.99 -0.71 -8.70
C GLN A 104 -16.47 -0.53 -8.63
N ILE A 105 -15.75 -1.49 -8.04
CA ILE A 105 -14.28 -1.47 -8.00
C ILE A 105 -13.70 -1.49 -9.41
N GLU A 106 -14.23 -2.34 -10.29
CA GLU A 106 -13.78 -2.43 -11.68
C GLU A 106 -13.98 -1.11 -12.43
N LYS A 107 -15.13 -0.47 -12.28
CA LYS A 107 -15.39 0.87 -12.85
C LYS A 107 -14.36 1.89 -12.39
N LEU A 108 -14.08 1.92 -11.09
CA LEU A 108 -13.12 2.85 -10.49
C LEU A 108 -11.68 2.62 -10.97
N ILE A 109 -11.25 1.35 -11.04
CA ILE A 109 -9.92 0.96 -11.55
C ILE A 109 -9.80 1.24 -13.05
N THR A 110 -10.88 1.12 -13.80
CA THR A 110 -10.90 1.39 -15.25
C THR A 110 -10.75 2.88 -15.54
N MET A 111 -11.48 3.73 -14.82
CA MET A 111 -11.53 5.16 -15.13
C MET A 111 -10.35 5.96 -14.57
N GLN A 112 -9.69 5.46 -13.52
CA GLN A 112 -8.46 6.01 -12.92
C GLN A 112 -8.49 7.54 -12.74
N TRP A 113 -9.50 8.02 -12.02
CA TRP A 113 -9.79 9.46 -11.88
C TRP A 113 -8.60 10.29 -11.36
N TRP A 114 -7.68 9.67 -10.63
CA TRP A 114 -6.44 10.29 -10.16
C TRP A 114 -5.45 10.69 -11.27
N TYR A 115 -5.65 10.25 -12.51
CA TYR A 115 -4.88 10.71 -13.68
C TYR A 115 -5.58 11.79 -14.51
N TRP A 116 -6.80 12.19 -14.14
CA TRP A 116 -7.51 13.25 -14.85
C TRP A 116 -6.86 14.61 -14.58
N SER A 117 -7.07 15.56 -15.49
CA SER A 117 -6.62 16.94 -15.30
C SER A 117 -7.42 17.66 -14.20
N ASP A 118 -6.87 18.71 -13.63
CA ASP A 118 -7.53 19.49 -12.57
C ASP A 118 -8.91 20.03 -13.01
N GLU A 119 -9.07 20.42 -14.28
CA GLU A 119 -10.35 20.90 -14.80
C GLU A 119 -11.39 19.77 -14.89
N GLN A 120 -10.96 18.58 -15.30
CA GLN A 120 -11.81 17.39 -15.31
C GLN A 120 -12.22 16.98 -13.88
N ILE A 121 -11.28 17.00 -12.92
CA ILE A 121 -11.55 16.74 -11.49
C ILE A 121 -12.53 17.77 -10.93
N LYS A 122 -12.35 19.05 -11.24
CA LYS A 122 -13.22 20.13 -10.78
C LYS A 122 -14.66 19.93 -11.26
N GLN A 123 -14.85 19.52 -12.51
CA GLN A 123 -16.18 19.22 -13.06
C GLN A 123 -16.79 17.96 -12.44
N ALA A 124 -15.97 16.94 -12.14
CA ALA A 124 -16.39 15.69 -11.52
C ALA A 124 -16.65 15.79 -10.00
N MET A 125 -16.30 16.90 -9.35
CA MET A 125 -16.27 17.03 -7.89
C MET A 125 -17.58 16.60 -7.18
N PRO A 126 -18.79 16.97 -7.67
CA PRO A 126 -20.03 16.52 -7.05
C PRO A 126 -20.17 14.99 -7.02
N HIS A 127 -19.66 14.31 -8.04
CA HIS A 127 -19.69 12.85 -8.15
C HIS A 127 -18.61 12.20 -7.26
N LEU A 128 -17.40 12.76 -7.24
CA LEU A 128 -16.29 12.29 -6.39
C LEU A 128 -16.60 12.41 -4.89
N CYS A 129 -17.41 13.40 -4.50
CA CYS A 129 -17.87 13.60 -3.13
C CYS A 129 -19.22 12.93 -2.83
N SER A 130 -19.53 11.82 -3.50
CA SER A 130 -20.74 11.03 -3.29
C SER A 130 -20.41 9.53 -3.17
N ASN A 131 -21.42 8.71 -2.88
CA ASN A 131 -21.31 7.25 -2.98
C ASN A 131 -21.87 6.71 -4.32
N ASP A 132 -22.21 7.58 -5.27
CA ASP A 132 -22.79 7.22 -6.57
C ASP A 132 -21.70 7.04 -7.62
N ILE A 133 -21.06 5.86 -7.57
CA ILE A 133 -20.00 5.46 -8.50
C ILE A 133 -20.54 5.36 -9.92
N GLU A 134 -21.81 5.00 -10.09
CA GLU A 134 -22.41 4.88 -11.42
C GLU A 134 -22.49 6.25 -12.09
N SER A 135 -22.97 7.25 -11.36
CA SER A 135 -23.01 8.64 -11.85
C SER A 135 -21.61 9.16 -12.24
N LEU A 136 -20.59 8.88 -11.43
CA LEU A 136 -19.20 9.23 -11.75
C LEU A 136 -18.68 8.51 -13.00
N TYR A 137 -19.02 7.23 -13.15
CA TYR A 137 -18.61 6.44 -14.31
C TYR A 137 -19.29 6.95 -15.60
N GLN A 138 -20.57 7.32 -15.55
CA GLN A 138 -21.27 7.93 -16.68
C GLN A 138 -20.66 9.29 -17.05
N PHE A 139 -20.29 10.11 -16.07
CA PHE A 139 -19.55 11.36 -16.31
C PHE A 139 -18.23 11.08 -17.05
N TRP A 140 -17.44 10.10 -16.60
CA TRP A 140 -16.19 9.71 -17.25
C TRP A 140 -16.41 9.29 -18.71
N ARG A 141 -17.40 8.43 -18.96
CA ARG A 141 -17.75 7.95 -20.31
C ARG A 141 -18.14 9.10 -21.26
N GLN A 142 -18.81 10.12 -20.73
CA GLN A 142 -19.36 11.20 -21.55
C GLN A 142 -18.37 12.33 -21.82
N TYR A 143 -17.51 12.67 -20.85
CA TYR A 143 -16.73 13.92 -20.89
C TYR A 143 -15.22 13.72 -20.84
N ILE A 144 -14.73 12.52 -20.47
CA ILE A 144 -13.31 12.28 -20.21
C ILE A 144 -12.72 11.25 -21.17
N GLN A 145 -13.44 10.16 -21.41
CA GLN A 145 -13.00 9.10 -22.32
C GLN A 145 -13.18 9.47 -23.80
N SER A 146 -14.12 10.38 -24.10
CA SER A 146 -14.43 10.87 -25.44
C SER A 146 -13.31 11.72 -26.03
#